data_AF-A0AAE7GPW8-F1
#
_entry.id   AF-A0AAE7GPW8-F1
#
_cell.length_a   1.000
_cell.length_b   1.000
_cell.length_c   1.000
_cell.angle_alpha   90.00
_cell.angle_beta   90.00
_cell.angle_gamma   90.00
#
_symmetry.space_group_name_H-M   'P 1'
#
loop_
_entity.id
_entity.type
_entity.pdbx_description
1 polymer ?
#
loop_
_entity_poly.entity_id
_entity_poly.type
_entity_poly.pdbx_seq_one_letter_code
_entity_poly.pdbx_strand_id
1 'polypeptide(L)'
;MKKVLSLVLLATIPPGYATTVQNVDSIPNAIQHPEGKQIFAEQMMGATPAKGFGELPQGLEVAQWISWVAPNEDPKNLIMTGAKAWGKNGKYIGVACFADNQAEAEQTRKRADNGCPENYSTSRVNKLYLGVFSWQNQQLQPIARSEKPLDQLSTWNKNAEAQSDDESVKPLAYYTKLDLAPYRIAPDTLAFGVRGGYSNAYSGGGAFYEVLELYAIKDNKIINVFSNLVYQYQDIAGDWNQDGTRQHDISESKYILKIRTAKTAGFYDVERVNLEDKSSRIYRWSESQQQYVP
;
A
#
# COMPACT_ATOMS: atom_id res chain seq x y z
N MET A 1 53.65 25.27 1.55
CA MET A 1 52.90 24.16 0.95
C MET A 1 52.89 22.97 1.91
N LYS A 2 51.71 22.57 2.37
CA LYS A 2 51.28 21.19 2.71
C LYS A 2 49.87 21.31 3.30
N LYS A 3 48.86 21.30 2.41
CA LYS A 3 47.46 21.14 2.81
C LYS A 3 47.28 19.67 3.15
N VAL A 4 47.05 19.38 4.43
CA VAL A 4 46.63 18.05 4.88
C VAL A 4 45.19 17.88 4.40
N LEU A 5 45.00 17.01 3.41
CA LEU A 5 43.67 16.60 2.95
C LEU A 5 43.14 15.63 4.01
N SER A 6 42.24 16.09 4.87
CA SER A 6 41.47 15.20 5.74
C SER A 6 40.54 14.37 4.86
N LEU A 7 40.90 13.11 4.67
CA LEU A 7 40.05 12.10 4.05
C LEU A 7 38.87 11.86 5.00
N VAL A 8 37.72 12.48 4.71
CA VAL A 8 36.46 12.12 5.38
C VAL A 8 36.06 10.76 4.82
N LEU A 9 36.34 9.70 5.58
CA LEU A 9 35.72 8.39 5.36
C LEU A 9 34.22 8.59 5.56
N LEU A 10 33.45 8.66 4.47
CA LEU A 10 32.02 8.40 4.55
C LEU A 10 31.89 6.93 4.97
N ALA A 11 31.63 6.72 6.26
CA ALA A 11 31.09 5.46 6.72
C ALA A 11 29.72 5.30 6.07
N THR A 12 29.66 4.54 4.97
CA THR A 12 28.42 3.91 4.53
C THR A 12 28.02 3.00 5.69
N ILE A 13 27.03 3.42 6.47
CA ILE A 13 26.37 2.51 7.40
C ILE A 13 25.71 1.48 6.48
N PRO A 14 26.17 0.22 6.41
CA PRO A 14 25.45 -0.76 5.63
C PRO A 14 24.04 -0.80 6.21
N PRO A 15 22.99 -0.79 5.37
CA PRO A 15 21.65 -1.02 5.89
C PRO A 15 21.73 -2.33 6.69
N GLY A 16 21.34 -2.27 7.96
CA GLY A 16 21.28 -3.47 8.78
C GLY A 16 20.44 -4.50 8.01
N TYR A 17 21.08 -5.63 7.69
CA TYR A 17 20.50 -6.86 7.15
C TYR A 17 20.19 -6.95 5.64
N ALA A 18 21.04 -6.40 4.76
CA ALA A 18 21.05 -6.88 3.37
C ALA A 18 21.72 -8.27 3.28
N THR A 19 21.09 -9.20 2.57
CA THR A 19 21.63 -10.53 2.25
C THR A 19 22.07 -10.54 0.79
N THR A 20 23.38 -10.64 0.55
CA THR A 20 23.94 -10.77 -0.80
C THR A 20 23.79 -12.21 -1.29
N VAL A 21 23.17 -12.39 -2.46
CA VAL A 21 23.11 -13.66 -3.18
C VAL A 21 23.91 -13.58 -4.47
N GLN A 22 24.41 -14.74 -4.93
CA GLN A 22 25.34 -14.80 -6.06
C GLN A 22 24.65 -14.68 -7.42
N ASN A 23 23.35 -14.97 -7.52
CA ASN A 23 22.59 -14.93 -8.76
C ASN A 23 21.09 -14.71 -8.50
N VAL A 24 20.37 -14.36 -9.57
CA VAL A 24 18.92 -14.11 -9.54
C VAL A 24 18.10 -15.32 -9.06
N ASP A 25 18.52 -16.54 -9.40
CA ASP A 25 17.80 -17.78 -9.01
C ASP A 25 17.86 -18.04 -7.49
N SER A 26 18.82 -17.41 -6.81
CA SER A 26 18.99 -17.53 -5.35
C SER A 26 18.14 -16.52 -4.57
N ILE A 27 17.59 -15.49 -5.22
CA ILE A 27 16.82 -14.43 -4.58
C ILE A 27 15.62 -14.98 -3.77
N PRO A 28 14.77 -15.90 -4.27
CA PRO A 28 13.63 -16.40 -3.52
C PRO A 28 13.98 -16.99 -2.14
N ASN A 29 15.19 -17.53 -1.99
CA ASN A 29 15.67 -18.11 -0.73
C ASN A 29 16.18 -17.06 0.26
N ALA A 30 16.61 -15.90 -0.21
CA ALA A 30 17.03 -14.77 0.63
C ALA A 30 15.86 -13.95 1.16
N ILE A 31 14.71 -14.02 0.50
CA ILE A 31 13.45 -13.38 0.91
C ILE A 31 12.84 -14.14 2.10
N GLN A 32 12.66 -13.45 3.22
CA GLN A 32 12.19 -14.04 4.47
C GLN A 32 10.67 -13.99 4.61
N HIS A 33 10.05 -12.90 4.14
CA HIS A 33 8.63 -12.64 4.39
C HIS A 33 7.74 -13.01 3.19
N PRO A 34 6.49 -13.46 3.43
CA PRO A 34 5.55 -13.79 2.36
C PRO A 34 5.27 -12.64 1.39
N GLU A 35 5.25 -11.40 1.87
CA GLU A 35 5.00 -10.21 1.07
C GLU A 35 6.07 -10.03 -0.02
N GLY A 36 7.36 -10.16 0.33
CA GLY A 36 8.46 -10.10 -0.63
C GLY A 36 8.45 -11.26 -1.62
N LYS A 37 8.06 -12.46 -1.17
CA LYS A 37 7.95 -13.63 -2.06
C LYS A 37 6.84 -13.43 -3.08
N GLN A 38 5.73 -12.84 -2.66
CA GLN A 38 4.64 -12.46 -3.54
C GLN A 38 5.11 -11.42 -4.56
N ILE A 39 5.77 -10.35 -4.11
CA ILE A 39 6.32 -9.31 -5.00
C ILE A 39 7.28 -9.91 -6.02
N PHE A 40 8.23 -10.73 -5.59
CA PHE A 40 9.17 -11.41 -6.49
C PHE A 40 8.45 -12.29 -7.51
N ALA A 41 7.45 -13.07 -7.07
CA ALA A 41 6.68 -13.92 -7.98
C ALA A 41 5.91 -13.12 -9.04
N GLU A 42 5.27 -12.02 -8.64
CA GLU A 42 4.51 -11.17 -9.56
C GLU A 42 5.43 -10.45 -10.56
N GLN A 43 6.57 -9.93 -10.09
CA GLN A 43 7.47 -9.10 -10.90
C GLN A 43 8.45 -9.92 -11.76
N MET A 44 9.02 -10.99 -11.21
CA MET A 44 10.09 -11.76 -11.87
C MET A 44 9.59 -13.04 -12.53
N MET A 45 8.50 -13.63 -12.02
CA MET A 45 7.95 -14.88 -12.55
C MET A 45 6.63 -14.70 -13.31
N GLY A 46 6.11 -13.47 -13.39
CA GLY A 46 4.84 -13.18 -14.06
C GLY A 46 3.63 -13.83 -13.37
N ALA A 47 3.72 -14.10 -12.06
CA ALA A 47 2.59 -14.64 -11.31
C ALA A 47 1.41 -13.67 -11.34
N THR A 48 0.19 -14.19 -11.46
CA THR A 48 -1.01 -13.38 -11.45
C THR A 48 -1.22 -12.76 -10.06
N PRO A 49 -1.37 -11.43 -9.95
CA PRO A 49 -1.60 -10.79 -8.65
C PRO A 49 -2.86 -11.32 -7.98
N ALA A 50 -2.88 -11.37 -6.64
CA ALA A 50 -4.07 -11.78 -5.91
C ALA A 50 -5.23 -10.76 -6.08
N LYS A 51 -6.48 -11.24 -6.05
CA LYS A 51 -7.68 -10.37 -5.98
C LYS A 51 -7.81 -9.71 -4.61
N GLY A 52 -6.94 -8.76 -4.32
CA GLY A 52 -6.78 -8.13 -3.01
C GLY A 52 -8.01 -7.35 -2.53
N PHE A 53 -8.82 -6.82 -3.46
CA PHE A 53 -10.08 -6.13 -3.16
C PHE A 53 -11.30 -7.06 -3.08
N GLY A 54 -11.15 -8.34 -3.41
CA GLY A 54 -12.26 -9.28 -3.47
C GLY A 54 -13.18 -9.03 -4.67
N GLU A 55 -14.44 -9.44 -4.54
CA GLU A 55 -15.46 -9.34 -5.58
C GLU A 55 -16.73 -8.71 -4.98
N LEU A 56 -17.52 -8.03 -5.81
CA LEU A 56 -18.81 -7.53 -5.34
C LEU A 56 -19.69 -8.69 -4.85
N PRO A 57 -20.53 -8.49 -3.83
CA PRO A 57 -21.47 -9.51 -3.37
C PRO A 57 -22.34 -9.99 -4.53
N GLN A 58 -22.63 -11.29 -4.55
CA GLN A 58 -23.48 -11.88 -5.59
C GLN A 58 -24.82 -11.13 -5.69
N GLY A 59 -25.19 -10.74 -6.91
CA GLY A 59 -26.40 -10.00 -7.23
C GLY A 59 -26.27 -8.47 -7.12
N LEU A 60 -25.15 -7.94 -6.63
CA LEU A 60 -24.87 -6.50 -6.72
C LEU A 60 -24.25 -6.19 -8.08
N GLU A 61 -25.04 -5.53 -8.93
CA GLU A 61 -24.59 -5.10 -10.26
C GLU A 61 -23.52 -4.01 -10.18
N VAL A 62 -22.52 -4.09 -11.05
CA VAL A 62 -21.42 -3.10 -11.12
C VAL A 62 -21.97 -1.70 -11.36
N ALA A 63 -22.97 -1.54 -12.24
CA ALA A 63 -23.60 -0.25 -12.53
C ALA A 63 -24.27 0.35 -11.28
N GLN A 64 -24.95 -0.47 -10.48
CA GLN A 64 -25.57 -0.03 -9.22
C GLN A 64 -24.49 0.40 -8.22
N TRP A 65 -23.40 -0.37 -8.11
CA TRP A 65 -22.28 -0.03 -7.25
C TRP A 65 -21.62 1.30 -7.62
N ILE A 66 -21.21 1.47 -8.88
CA ILE A 66 -20.44 2.65 -9.32
C ILE A 66 -21.28 3.92 -9.33
N SER A 67 -22.58 3.84 -9.65
CA SER A 67 -23.48 4.99 -9.59
C SER A 67 -23.65 5.53 -8.17
N TRP A 68 -23.48 4.69 -7.14
CA TRP A 68 -23.50 5.13 -5.75
C TRP A 68 -22.13 5.61 -5.26
N VAL A 69 -21.08 4.80 -5.45
CA VAL A 69 -19.78 5.08 -4.83
C VAL A 69 -19.05 6.24 -5.54
N ALA A 70 -19.16 6.31 -6.87
CA ALA A 70 -18.48 7.27 -7.73
C ALA A 70 -19.44 7.89 -8.77
N PRO A 71 -20.48 8.64 -8.35
CA PRO A 71 -21.56 9.12 -9.21
C PRO A 71 -21.11 10.10 -10.30
N ASN A 72 -19.92 10.68 -10.17
CA ASN A 72 -19.38 11.68 -11.10
C ASN A 72 -18.36 11.11 -12.08
N GLU A 73 -18.01 9.82 -11.97
CA GLU A 73 -17.08 9.18 -12.89
C GLU A 73 -17.83 8.54 -14.07
N ASP A 74 -17.21 8.53 -15.25
CA ASP A 74 -17.75 7.82 -16.41
C ASP A 74 -17.56 6.30 -16.21
N PRO A 75 -18.64 5.49 -16.26
CA PRO A 75 -18.54 4.03 -16.21
C PRO A 75 -17.56 3.41 -17.21
N LYS A 76 -17.30 4.05 -18.36
CA LYS A 76 -16.33 3.60 -19.37
C LYS A 76 -14.88 3.69 -18.90
N ASN A 77 -14.60 4.54 -17.92
CA ASN A 77 -13.28 4.72 -17.32
C ASN A 77 -13.01 3.70 -16.19
N LEU A 78 -13.97 2.83 -15.87
CA LEU A 78 -13.82 1.83 -14.83
C LEU A 78 -12.69 0.84 -15.18
N ILE A 79 -11.72 0.73 -14.27
CA ILE A 79 -10.65 -0.27 -14.33
C ILE A 79 -11.12 -1.54 -13.64
N MET A 80 -11.55 -1.42 -12.39
CA MET A 80 -11.95 -2.56 -11.57
C MET A 80 -12.88 -2.15 -10.42
N THR A 81 -13.56 -3.15 -9.86
CA THR A 81 -14.35 -3.05 -8.65
C THR A 81 -14.10 -4.28 -7.79
N GLY A 82 -14.32 -4.16 -6.48
CA GLY A 82 -14.22 -5.28 -5.56
C GLY A 82 -14.86 -4.94 -4.24
N ALA A 83 -15.21 -5.95 -3.45
CA ALA A 83 -15.63 -5.76 -2.08
C ALA A 83 -15.22 -6.94 -1.19
N LYS A 84 -15.14 -6.67 0.10
CA LYS A 84 -15.00 -7.71 1.12
C LYS A 84 -15.94 -7.45 2.29
N ALA A 85 -16.47 -8.53 2.88
CA ALA A 85 -17.30 -8.45 4.07
C ALA A 85 -16.51 -7.83 5.23
N TRP A 86 -17.12 -6.90 5.95
CA TRP A 86 -16.47 -6.13 7.00
C TRP A 86 -17.26 -6.18 8.30
N GLY A 87 -16.62 -6.65 9.37
CA GLY A 87 -17.27 -6.83 10.67
C GLY A 87 -18.37 -7.89 10.61
N LYS A 88 -19.53 -7.58 11.22
CA LYS A 88 -20.69 -8.48 11.29
C LYS A 88 -21.89 -7.86 10.55
N ASN A 89 -22.93 -8.67 10.34
CA ASN A 89 -24.26 -8.24 9.88
C ASN A 89 -24.35 -7.84 8.39
N GLY A 90 -23.58 -8.48 7.51
CA GLY A 90 -23.68 -8.24 6.07
C GLY A 90 -23.19 -6.85 5.65
N LYS A 91 -22.30 -6.22 6.41
CA LYS A 91 -21.59 -5.01 6.01
C LYS A 91 -20.42 -5.37 5.12
N TYR A 92 -20.12 -4.49 4.16
CA TYR A 92 -19.05 -4.65 3.19
C TYR A 92 -18.27 -3.35 3.07
N ILE A 93 -16.98 -3.47 2.79
CA ILE A 93 -16.17 -2.39 2.21
C ILE A 93 -16.00 -2.73 0.74
N GLY A 94 -16.41 -1.82 -0.12
CA GLY A 94 -16.23 -1.90 -1.56
C GLY A 94 -15.31 -0.81 -2.06
N VAL A 95 -14.74 -1.05 -3.24
CA VAL A 95 -13.92 -0.11 -3.97
C VAL A 95 -14.34 -0.02 -5.43
N ALA A 96 -14.03 1.11 -6.07
CA ALA A 96 -14.08 1.24 -7.52
C ALA A 96 -12.89 2.09 -7.99
N CYS A 97 -12.11 1.57 -8.93
CA CYS A 97 -10.94 2.26 -9.47
C CYS A 97 -11.24 2.75 -10.89
N PHE A 98 -10.96 4.01 -11.18
CA PHE A 98 -11.19 4.62 -12.49
C PHE A 98 -9.90 5.23 -13.05
N ALA A 99 -9.72 5.10 -14.35
CA ALA A 99 -8.71 5.87 -15.08
C ALA A 99 -9.21 7.30 -15.36
N ASP A 100 -8.34 8.15 -15.91
CA ASP A 100 -8.75 9.50 -16.33
C ASP A 100 -9.59 9.46 -17.61
N ASN A 101 -9.41 8.43 -18.45
CA ASN A 101 -10.14 8.25 -19.69
C ASN A 101 -10.29 6.77 -20.11
N GLN A 102 -11.16 6.53 -21.09
CA GLN A 102 -11.50 5.19 -21.55
C GLN A 102 -10.29 4.43 -22.12
N ALA A 103 -9.42 5.10 -22.87
CA ALA A 103 -8.26 4.44 -23.49
C ALA A 103 -7.28 3.92 -22.42
N GLU A 104 -7.02 4.72 -21.38
CA GLU A 104 -6.23 4.30 -20.22
C GLU A 104 -6.90 3.15 -19.46
N ALA A 105 -8.21 3.19 -19.24
CA ALA A 105 -8.95 2.11 -18.58
C ALA A 105 -8.88 0.79 -19.37
N GLU A 106 -9.00 0.85 -20.70
CA GLU A 106 -8.87 -0.31 -21.57
C GLU A 106 -7.44 -0.87 -21.58
N GLN A 107 -6.43 -0.01 -21.63
CA GLN A 107 -5.04 -0.44 -21.56
C GLN A 107 -4.71 -1.09 -20.22
N THR A 108 -5.20 -0.51 -19.12
CA THR A 108 -4.97 -1.02 -17.77
C THR A 108 -5.61 -2.39 -17.57
N ARG A 109 -6.86 -2.58 -18.02
CA ARG A 109 -7.55 -3.88 -17.94
C ARG A 109 -6.83 -5.00 -18.70
N LYS A 110 -6.12 -4.69 -19.80
CA LYS A 110 -5.33 -5.69 -20.56
C LYS A 110 -4.12 -6.21 -19.78
N ARG A 111 -3.60 -5.47 -18.80
CA ARG A 111 -2.45 -5.87 -17.97
C ARG A 111 -2.84 -6.85 -16.86
N ALA A 112 -4.13 -7.16 -16.71
CA ALA A 112 -4.67 -8.09 -15.71
C ALA A 112 -4.27 -7.74 -14.26
N ASP A 113 -4.14 -6.44 -13.95
CA ASP A 113 -3.93 -5.98 -12.59
C ASP A 113 -5.20 -6.20 -11.75
N ASN A 114 -5.04 -6.81 -10.58
CA ASN A 114 -6.12 -7.07 -9.63
C ASN A 114 -6.20 -6.02 -8.50
N GLY A 115 -5.43 -4.93 -8.63
CA GLY A 115 -5.46 -3.75 -7.78
C GLY A 115 -5.96 -2.49 -8.52
N CYS A 116 -5.68 -1.33 -7.92
CA CYS A 116 -5.83 -0.01 -8.54
C CYS A 116 -4.42 0.51 -8.85
N PRO A 117 -3.94 0.32 -10.10
CA PRO A 117 -2.54 0.56 -10.45
C PRO A 117 -2.20 2.05 -10.49
N GLU A 118 -0.90 2.30 -10.59
CA GLU A 118 -0.36 3.58 -11.01
C GLU A 118 -0.92 4.05 -12.36
N ASN A 119 -1.09 5.36 -12.46
CA ASN A 119 -1.27 6.09 -13.70
C ASN A 119 0.09 6.65 -14.13
N TYR A 120 0.69 6.01 -15.14
CA TYR A 120 1.99 6.38 -15.68
C TYR A 120 2.01 7.79 -16.30
N SER A 121 0.87 8.26 -16.82
CA SER A 121 0.75 9.60 -17.42
C SER A 121 0.87 10.71 -16.37
N THR A 122 0.39 10.45 -15.14
CA THR A 122 0.30 11.47 -14.08
C THR A 122 1.20 11.22 -12.88
N SER A 123 1.89 10.06 -12.82
CA SER A 123 2.66 9.60 -11.67
C SER A 123 1.84 9.57 -10.36
N ARG A 124 0.54 9.32 -10.48
CA ARG A 124 -0.42 9.18 -9.36
C ARG A 124 -1.04 7.79 -9.38
N VAL A 125 -1.77 7.44 -8.35
CA VAL A 125 -2.65 6.27 -8.42
C VAL A 125 -3.83 6.62 -9.34
N ASN A 126 -4.37 5.64 -10.07
CA ASN A 126 -5.71 5.78 -10.62
C ASN A 126 -6.74 6.07 -9.50
N LYS A 127 -7.88 6.63 -9.87
CA LYS A 127 -8.85 7.17 -8.91
C LYS A 127 -9.56 6.05 -8.16
N LEU A 128 -9.13 5.74 -6.94
CA LEU A 128 -9.77 4.74 -6.09
C LEU A 128 -10.86 5.37 -5.22
N TYR A 129 -12.11 4.99 -5.40
CA TYR A 129 -13.21 5.34 -4.51
C TYR A 129 -13.45 4.24 -3.49
N LEU A 130 -13.78 4.62 -2.25
CA LEU A 130 -14.15 3.72 -1.17
C LEU A 130 -15.64 3.86 -0.84
N GLY A 131 -16.30 2.75 -0.54
CA GLY A 131 -17.66 2.74 -0.02
C GLY A 131 -17.85 1.70 1.06
N VAL A 132 -18.64 2.04 2.07
CA VAL A 132 -19.11 1.12 3.09
C VAL A 132 -20.63 1.02 2.98
N PHE A 133 -21.13 -0.20 2.87
CA PHE A 133 -22.54 -0.47 2.64
C PHE A 133 -22.98 -1.73 3.38
N SER A 134 -24.28 -1.85 3.63
CA SER A 134 -24.87 -3.16 3.98
C SER A 134 -25.44 -3.79 2.73
N TRP A 135 -25.27 -5.11 2.61
CA TRP A 135 -25.90 -5.93 1.58
C TRP A 135 -26.77 -6.96 2.26
N GLN A 136 -28.08 -6.73 2.22
CA GLN A 136 -29.10 -7.60 2.83
C GLN A 136 -30.29 -7.65 1.89
N ASN A 137 -30.92 -8.83 1.75
CA ASN A 137 -32.08 -9.04 0.89
C ASN A 137 -31.86 -8.54 -0.57
N GLN A 138 -30.63 -8.69 -1.08
CA GLN A 138 -30.22 -8.20 -2.42
C GLN A 138 -30.39 -6.68 -2.61
N GLN A 139 -30.29 -5.92 -1.52
CA GLN A 139 -30.37 -4.45 -1.57
C GLN A 139 -29.09 -3.81 -1.03
N LEU A 140 -28.56 -2.87 -1.81
CA LEU A 140 -27.48 -1.98 -1.43
C LEU A 140 -28.03 -0.92 -0.48
N GLN A 141 -27.57 -0.93 0.78
CA GLN A 141 -27.90 0.08 1.78
C GLN A 141 -26.65 0.93 2.07
N PRO A 142 -26.57 2.16 1.54
CA PRO A 142 -25.45 3.07 1.78
C PRO A 142 -25.18 3.32 3.25
N ILE A 143 -23.89 3.31 3.66
CA ILE A 143 -23.46 3.78 4.99
C ILE A 143 -22.56 5.01 4.84
N ALA A 144 -21.47 4.89 4.08
CA ALA A 144 -20.51 5.96 3.87
C ALA A 144 -19.75 5.76 2.56
N ARG A 145 -19.22 6.83 1.97
CA ARG A 145 -18.31 6.75 0.83
C ARG A 145 -17.24 7.83 0.92
N SER A 146 -16.14 7.66 0.20
CA SER A 146 -15.15 8.72 0.05
C SER A 146 -15.75 9.87 -0.78
N GLU A 147 -15.55 11.11 -0.33
CA GLU A 147 -16.03 12.29 -1.07
C GLU A 147 -15.21 12.53 -2.33
N LYS A 148 -13.93 12.19 -2.27
CA LYS A 148 -12.93 12.29 -3.34
C LYS A 148 -12.29 10.92 -3.57
N PRO A 149 -11.71 10.69 -4.77
CA PRO A 149 -10.90 9.51 -4.95
C PRO A 149 -9.63 9.59 -4.11
N LEU A 150 -9.12 8.43 -3.76
CA LEU A 150 -7.77 8.21 -3.26
C LEU A 150 -6.89 8.05 -4.49
N ASP A 151 -6.31 9.16 -4.96
CA ASP A 151 -5.37 9.20 -6.10
C ASP A 151 -3.91 9.44 -5.64
N GLN A 152 -3.72 9.58 -4.32
CA GLN A 152 -2.41 9.73 -3.70
C GLN A 152 -2.40 9.00 -2.35
N LEU A 153 -1.35 8.22 -2.10
CA LEU A 153 -1.06 7.66 -0.78
C LEU A 153 -0.62 8.77 0.18
N SER A 154 -1.18 8.75 1.38
CA SER A 154 -1.04 9.83 2.38
C SER A 154 0.32 9.85 3.09
N THR A 155 1.10 8.78 3.01
CA THR A 155 2.44 8.70 3.61
C THR A 155 3.45 8.28 2.57
N TRP A 156 4.32 9.20 2.15
CA TRP A 156 5.51 8.88 1.38
C TRP A 156 6.71 8.72 2.32
N ASN A 157 7.54 7.71 2.05
CA ASN A 157 8.73 7.44 2.83
C ASN A 157 9.85 8.41 2.41
N LYS A 158 10.07 9.48 3.18
CA LYS A 158 11.18 10.43 2.95
C LYS A 158 12.56 9.77 2.97
N ASN A 159 12.72 8.63 3.66
CA ASN A 159 13.99 7.89 3.63
C ASN A 159 14.21 7.19 2.27
N ALA A 160 13.14 6.88 1.53
CA ALA A 160 13.25 6.38 0.16
C ALA A 160 13.63 7.49 -0.84
N GLU A 161 13.30 8.77 -0.56
CA GLU A 161 13.82 9.93 -1.31
C GLU A 161 15.34 10.07 -1.13
N ALA A 162 15.84 9.87 0.09
CA ALA A 162 17.26 10.02 0.41
C ALA A 162 18.18 8.97 -0.24
N GLN A 163 17.63 7.93 -0.88
CA GLN A 163 18.37 6.89 -1.61
C GLN A 163 18.35 7.11 -3.13
N SER A 164 17.68 8.15 -3.63
CA SER A 164 17.67 8.54 -5.05
C SER A 164 18.39 9.88 -5.21
N ASP A 165 19.49 9.90 -5.96
CA ASP A 165 20.15 11.15 -6.38
C ASP A 165 19.30 11.96 -7.39
N ASP A 166 18.18 11.39 -7.84
CA ASP A 166 17.23 12.01 -8.75
C ASP A 166 15.90 12.30 -8.04
N GLU A 167 15.72 13.57 -7.66
CA GLU A 167 14.47 14.10 -7.06
C GLU A 167 13.27 14.06 -8.03
N SER A 168 13.49 13.79 -9.33
CA SER A 168 12.42 13.71 -10.34
C SER A 168 11.73 12.34 -10.41
N VAL A 169 12.37 11.29 -9.88
CA VAL A 169 11.77 9.94 -9.84
C VAL A 169 10.83 9.87 -8.64
N LYS A 170 9.59 10.32 -8.84
CA LYS A 170 8.52 9.99 -7.91
C LYS A 170 8.23 8.49 -8.04
N PRO A 171 8.22 7.75 -6.94
CA PRO A 171 7.81 6.34 -6.97
C PRO A 171 6.41 6.20 -7.56
N LEU A 172 6.17 5.09 -8.24
CA LEU A 172 4.84 4.79 -8.76
C LEU A 172 3.96 4.31 -7.62
N ALA A 173 2.82 4.97 -7.44
CA ALA A 173 1.89 4.68 -6.35
C ALA A 173 0.73 3.80 -6.83
N TYR A 174 0.33 2.84 -6.00
CA TYR A 174 -0.77 1.91 -6.31
C TYR A 174 -1.53 1.49 -5.05
N TYR A 175 -2.74 0.95 -5.20
CA TYR A 175 -3.45 0.24 -4.13
C TYR A 175 -3.72 -1.21 -4.51
N THR A 176 -3.56 -2.16 -3.58
CA THR A 176 -3.62 -3.59 -3.91
C THR A 176 -4.73 -4.35 -3.21
N LYS A 177 -5.02 -4.05 -1.94
CA LYS A 177 -5.94 -4.90 -1.16
C LYS A 177 -6.64 -4.18 -0.01
N LEU A 178 -7.80 -4.69 0.36
CA LEU A 178 -8.43 -4.40 1.65
C LEU A 178 -7.78 -5.24 2.75
N ASP A 179 -7.42 -4.59 3.84
CA ASP A 179 -6.96 -5.21 5.08
C ASP A 179 -8.07 -5.12 6.14
N LEU A 180 -8.60 -6.28 6.50
CA LEU A 180 -9.78 -6.39 7.34
C LEU A 180 -9.46 -6.91 8.75
N ALA A 181 -8.21 -6.75 9.21
CA ALA A 181 -7.93 -7.01 10.62
C ALA A 181 -8.86 -6.12 11.49
N PRO A 182 -9.26 -6.58 12.68
CA PRO A 182 -10.28 -5.91 13.49
C PRO A 182 -9.70 -4.70 14.22
N TYR A 183 -9.37 -3.63 13.48
CA TYR A 183 -8.81 -2.37 13.99
C TYR A 183 -9.85 -1.59 14.81
N ARG A 184 -10.16 -2.05 16.03
CA ARG A 184 -11.05 -1.35 16.95
C ARG A 184 -10.29 -0.17 17.56
N ILE A 185 -10.42 1.01 16.96
CA ILE A 185 -9.69 2.22 17.35
C ILE A 185 -10.34 2.99 18.51
N ALA A 186 -11.60 2.70 18.83
CA ALA A 186 -12.29 3.13 20.05
C ALA A 186 -13.33 2.05 20.42
N PRO A 187 -13.95 2.05 21.62
CA PRO A 187 -14.91 1.03 22.04
C PRO A 187 -15.94 0.68 20.97
N ASP A 188 -16.51 1.71 20.33
CA ASP A 188 -17.58 1.57 19.33
C ASP A 188 -17.14 1.93 17.90
N THR A 189 -15.83 2.16 17.68
CA THR A 189 -15.30 2.56 16.38
C THR A 189 -14.38 1.49 15.83
N LEU A 190 -14.84 0.84 14.76
CA LEU A 190 -14.05 -0.08 13.96
C LEU A 190 -13.51 0.68 12.74
N ALA A 191 -12.20 0.61 12.54
CA ALA A 191 -11.54 1.05 11.34
C ALA A 191 -11.33 -0.13 10.38
N PHE A 192 -10.98 0.18 9.14
CA PHE A 192 -10.55 -0.81 8.15
C PHE A 192 -9.32 -0.32 7.41
N GLY A 193 -8.51 -1.26 6.95
CA GLY A 193 -7.29 -0.96 6.24
C GLY A 193 -7.47 -1.01 4.72
N VAL A 194 -6.77 -0.11 4.04
CA VAL A 194 -6.47 -0.21 2.62
C VAL A 194 -4.95 -0.30 2.51
N ARG A 195 -4.47 -1.30 1.79
CA ARG A 195 -3.04 -1.49 1.52
C ARG A 195 -2.76 -0.96 0.13
N GLY A 196 -1.78 -0.08 0.06
CA GLY A 196 -1.19 0.36 -1.17
C GLY A 196 0.31 0.41 -1.02
N GLY A 197 0.96 1.01 -1.99
CA GLY A 197 2.40 1.10 -1.92
C GLY A 197 3.00 1.95 -3.01
N TYR A 198 4.31 1.94 -2.96
CA TYR A 198 5.19 2.61 -3.88
C TYR A 198 6.15 1.60 -4.46
N SER A 199 6.41 1.70 -5.75
CA SER A 199 7.44 0.92 -6.42
C SER A 199 8.44 1.86 -7.10
N ASN A 200 9.70 1.43 -7.10
CA ASN A 200 10.75 2.02 -7.91
C ASN A 200 11.49 0.89 -8.61
N ALA A 201 11.42 0.86 -9.94
CA ALA A 201 12.10 -0.14 -10.75
C ALA A 201 13.43 0.44 -11.26
N TYR A 202 14.50 -0.35 -11.20
CA TYR A 202 15.80 0.03 -11.72
C TYR A 202 16.49 -1.16 -12.40
N SER A 203 17.59 -0.90 -13.09
CA SER A 203 18.24 -1.93 -13.92
C SER A 203 18.76 -3.10 -13.08
N GLY A 204 18.08 -4.23 -13.19
CA GLY A 204 18.42 -5.47 -12.49
C GLY A 204 17.76 -5.64 -11.12
N GLY A 205 16.78 -4.81 -10.74
CA GLY A 205 16.12 -4.94 -9.45
C GLY A 205 15.01 -3.91 -9.21
N GLY A 206 14.59 -3.78 -7.95
CA GLY A 206 13.53 -2.85 -7.59
C GLY A 206 13.35 -2.67 -6.09
N ALA A 207 12.71 -1.57 -5.71
CA ALA A 207 12.31 -1.27 -4.34
C ALA A 207 10.79 -1.15 -4.25
N PHE A 208 10.21 -1.80 -3.25
CA PHE A 208 8.78 -1.89 -3.03
C PHE A 208 8.47 -1.55 -1.58
N TYR A 209 7.52 -0.64 -1.38
CA TYR A 209 7.14 -0.14 -0.07
C TYR A 209 5.63 -0.28 0.09
N GLU A 210 5.18 -1.12 1.02
CA GLU A 210 3.75 -1.26 1.33
C GLU A 210 3.38 -0.31 2.46
N VAL A 211 2.27 0.41 2.27
CA VAL A 211 1.65 1.32 3.24
C VAL A 211 0.31 0.74 3.64
N LEU A 212 0.02 0.79 4.94
CA LEU A 212 -1.31 0.56 5.48
C LEU A 212 -1.94 1.90 5.84
N GLU A 213 -3.06 2.18 5.23
CA GLU A 213 -3.92 3.31 5.55
C GLU A 213 -5.17 2.80 6.28
N LEU A 214 -5.40 3.27 7.50
CA LEU A 214 -6.61 2.98 8.26
C LEU A 214 -7.64 4.08 8.03
N TYR A 215 -8.87 3.65 7.80
CA TYR A 215 -10.02 4.51 7.60
C TYR A 215 -11.10 4.26 8.64
N ALA A 216 -11.72 5.34 9.12
CA ALA A 216 -12.88 5.28 10.00
C ALA A 216 -14.06 6.00 9.37
N ILE A 217 -15.27 5.62 9.80
CA ILE A 217 -16.50 6.32 9.42
C ILE A 217 -16.80 7.36 10.49
N LYS A 218 -16.93 8.62 10.07
CA LYS A 218 -17.37 9.73 10.92
C LYS A 218 -18.40 10.54 10.15
N ASP A 219 -19.58 10.73 10.74
CA ASP A 219 -20.67 11.52 10.14
C ASP A 219 -21.00 11.12 8.69
N ASN A 220 -21.07 9.80 8.43
CA ASN A 220 -21.26 9.17 7.11
C ASN A 220 -20.14 9.44 6.09
N LYS A 221 -18.99 9.94 6.53
CA LYS A 221 -17.79 10.15 5.70
C LYS A 221 -16.71 9.13 6.06
N ILE A 222 -15.98 8.69 5.04
CA ILE A 222 -14.77 7.88 5.21
C ILE A 222 -13.59 8.84 5.36
N ILE A 223 -12.91 8.80 6.52
CA ILE A 223 -11.73 9.63 6.80
C ILE A 223 -10.51 8.75 7.04
N ASN A 224 -9.35 9.14 6.50
CA ASN A 224 -8.07 8.51 6.85
C ASN A 224 -7.72 8.90 8.28
N VAL A 225 -7.49 7.90 9.13
CA VAL A 225 -7.17 8.11 10.56
C VAL A 225 -5.74 7.74 10.90
N PHE A 226 -5.05 6.98 10.05
CA PHE A 226 -3.66 6.59 10.25
C PHE A 226 -3.08 6.08 8.95
N SER A 227 -1.80 6.38 8.71
CA SER A 227 -1.08 5.85 7.56
C SER A 227 0.36 5.59 7.92
N ASN A 228 0.89 4.43 7.53
CA ASN A 228 2.28 4.11 7.78
C ASN A 228 2.81 2.96 6.92
N LEU A 229 4.13 2.93 6.76
CA LEU A 229 4.85 1.81 6.18
C LEU A 229 4.64 0.55 7.03
N VAL A 230 4.35 -0.56 6.36
CA VAL A 230 4.16 -1.89 6.95
C VAL A 230 5.06 -2.95 6.35
N TYR A 231 5.61 -2.69 5.17
CA TYR A 231 6.56 -3.56 4.53
C TYR A 231 7.50 -2.78 3.62
N GLN A 232 8.76 -3.20 3.56
CA GLN A 232 9.74 -2.75 2.60
C GLN A 232 10.50 -3.97 2.07
N TYR A 233 10.71 -3.99 0.76
CA TYR A 233 11.53 -4.98 0.06
C TYR A 233 12.40 -4.24 -0.96
N GLN A 234 13.70 -4.53 -0.98
CA GLN A 234 14.63 -4.02 -1.99
C GLN A 234 15.47 -5.18 -2.51
N ASP A 235 15.61 -5.21 -3.82
CA ASP A 235 16.50 -6.09 -4.57
C ASP A 235 17.42 -5.20 -5.39
N ILE A 236 18.68 -5.09 -4.98
CA ILE A 236 19.67 -4.22 -5.60
C ILE A 236 20.70 -5.08 -6.33
N ALA A 237 20.81 -4.88 -7.64
CA ALA A 237 21.78 -5.61 -8.44
C ALA A 237 23.22 -5.17 -8.11
N GLY A 238 24.03 -6.11 -7.65
CA GLY A 238 25.43 -5.93 -7.30
C GLY A 238 26.39 -6.17 -8.47
N ASP A 239 27.58 -6.64 -8.12
CA ASP A 239 28.68 -6.88 -9.07
C ASP A 239 28.41 -8.06 -10.00
N TRP A 240 29.05 -8.02 -11.17
CA TRP A 240 29.11 -9.16 -12.09
C TRP A 240 30.16 -10.17 -11.62
N ASN A 241 29.78 -11.44 -11.61
CA ASN A 241 30.67 -12.55 -11.34
C ASN A 241 31.43 -12.98 -12.60
N GLN A 242 32.55 -13.70 -12.42
CA GLN A 242 33.37 -14.21 -13.54
C GLN A 242 32.62 -15.20 -14.44
N ASP A 243 31.61 -15.89 -13.90
CA ASP A 243 30.76 -16.83 -14.63
C ASP A 243 29.64 -16.14 -15.44
N GLY A 244 29.59 -14.80 -15.42
CA GLY A 244 28.58 -14.01 -16.12
C GLY A 244 27.25 -13.88 -15.37
N THR A 245 27.13 -14.43 -14.17
CA THR A 245 25.98 -14.15 -13.28
C THR A 245 26.17 -12.80 -12.57
N ARG A 246 25.10 -12.28 -11.98
CA ARG A 246 25.13 -11.00 -11.25
C ARG A 246 24.68 -11.21 -9.81
N GLN A 247 25.38 -10.59 -8.88
CA GLN A 247 25.01 -10.60 -7.47
C GLN A 247 23.76 -9.74 -7.22
N HIS A 248 23.06 -10.00 -6.13
CA HIS A 248 21.92 -9.21 -5.69
C HIS A 248 21.94 -9.02 -4.17
N ASP A 249 21.74 -7.80 -3.71
CA ASP A 249 21.57 -7.46 -2.31
C ASP A 249 20.08 -7.35 -1.98
N ILE A 250 19.60 -8.30 -1.17
CA ILE A 250 18.19 -8.40 -0.79
C ILE A 250 18.02 -7.85 0.62
N SER A 251 17.15 -6.86 0.81
CA SER A 251 16.84 -6.30 2.13
C SER A 251 15.34 -6.16 2.34
N GLU A 252 14.90 -6.42 3.58
CA GLU A 252 13.48 -6.39 3.94
C GLU A 252 13.28 -5.74 5.31
N SER A 253 12.13 -5.11 5.51
CA SER A 253 11.67 -4.67 6.83
C SER A 253 10.18 -4.83 6.93
N LYS A 254 9.70 -5.41 8.03
CA LYS A 254 8.29 -5.68 8.25
C LYS A 254 7.81 -5.05 9.54
N TYR A 255 6.69 -4.33 9.45
CA TYR A 255 6.08 -3.69 10.60
C TYR A 255 4.68 -4.22 10.85
N ILE A 256 4.35 -4.41 12.13
CA ILE A 256 3.00 -4.71 12.58
C ILE A 256 2.40 -3.51 13.30
N LEU A 257 1.09 -3.36 13.19
CA LEU A 257 0.32 -2.42 14.01
C LEU A 257 -0.33 -3.15 15.18
N LYS A 258 -0.13 -2.62 16.38
CA LYS A 258 -0.79 -3.07 17.60
C LYS A 258 -1.75 -1.97 18.07
N ILE A 259 -3.00 -2.35 18.31
CA ILE A 259 -3.95 -1.51 19.03
C ILE A 259 -3.72 -1.72 20.52
N ARG A 260 -3.34 -0.67 21.25
CA ARG A 260 -3.02 -0.74 22.68
C ARG A 260 -4.28 -0.56 23.53
N THR A 261 -4.21 -0.96 24.79
CA THR A 261 -5.29 -0.71 25.76
C THR A 261 -5.30 0.72 26.29
N ALA A 262 -4.13 1.38 26.30
CA ALA A 262 -4.00 2.80 26.62
C ALA A 262 -4.80 3.66 25.63
N LYS A 263 -5.36 4.76 26.12
CA LYS A 263 -6.21 5.65 25.32
C LYS A 263 -5.77 7.10 25.40
N THR A 264 -5.96 7.81 24.31
CA THR A 264 -5.87 9.27 24.21
C THR A 264 -7.19 9.79 23.65
N ALA A 265 -7.84 10.72 24.37
CA ALA A 265 -9.14 11.29 23.98
C ALA A 265 -10.22 10.24 23.60
N GLY A 266 -10.24 9.10 24.30
CA GLY A 266 -11.21 8.01 24.09
C GLY A 266 -10.84 6.99 23.01
N PHE A 267 -9.79 7.25 22.22
CA PHE A 267 -9.26 6.36 21.19
C PHE A 267 -8.07 5.56 21.70
N TYR A 268 -7.97 4.29 21.31
CA TYR A 268 -6.87 3.40 21.67
C TYR A 268 -5.57 3.81 20.96
N ASP A 269 -4.47 3.94 21.70
CA ASP A 269 -3.18 4.28 21.11
C ASP A 269 -2.74 3.18 20.10
N VAL A 270 -2.11 3.59 19.00
CA VAL A 270 -1.61 2.69 17.95
C VAL A 270 -0.10 2.57 18.08
N GLU A 271 0.44 1.36 18.07
CA GLU A 271 1.88 1.14 18.10
C GLU A 271 2.33 0.41 16.84
N ARG A 272 3.27 1.02 16.11
CA ARG A 272 3.97 0.37 15.00
C ARG A 272 5.23 -0.28 15.53
N VAL A 273 5.40 -1.57 15.30
CA VAL A 273 6.55 -2.35 15.77
C VAL A 273 7.30 -2.94 14.57
N ASN A 274 8.60 -2.68 14.48
CA ASN A 274 9.51 -3.34 13.56
C ASN A 274 9.72 -4.80 14.02
N LEU A 275 9.52 -5.78 13.15
CA LEU A 275 9.63 -7.19 13.52
C LEU A 275 11.07 -7.67 13.59
N GLU A 276 12.00 -7.04 12.89
CA GLU A 276 13.41 -7.37 12.85
C GLU A 276 14.12 -6.91 14.13
N ASP A 277 14.11 -5.61 14.43
CA ASP A 277 14.87 -5.03 15.55
C ASP A 277 14.04 -4.75 16.82
N LYS A 278 12.73 -5.03 16.77
CA LYS A 278 11.75 -4.78 17.85
C LYS A 278 11.58 -3.32 18.24
N SER A 279 12.18 -2.38 17.51
CA SER A 279 11.93 -0.95 17.70
C SER A 279 10.45 -0.65 17.48
N SER A 280 9.91 0.28 18.25
CA SER A 280 8.51 0.66 18.12
C SER A 280 8.29 2.16 18.23
N ARG A 281 7.16 2.60 17.68
CA ARG A 281 6.69 3.97 17.79
C ARG A 281 5.21 3.97 18.10
N ILE A 282 4.83 4.71 19.13
CA ILE A 282 3.44 4.90 19.54
C ILE A 282 2.90 6.14 18.85
N TYR A 283 1.65 6.06 18.42
CA TYR A 283 0.88 7.12 17.82
C TYR A 283 -0.39 7.31 18.64
N ARG A 284 -0.72 8.56 18.94
CA ARG A 284 -1.85 8.95 19.78
C ARG A 284 -2.85 9.74 18.97
N TRP A 285 -4.12 9.62 19.32
CA TRP A 285 -5.19 10.34 18.64
C TRP A 285 -5.05 11.85 18.84
N SER A 286 -5.17 12.61 17.75
CA SER A 286 -5.26 14.06 17.74
C SER A 286 -6.66 14.48 17.34
N GLU A 287 -7.41 15.11 18.25
CA GLU A 287 -8.75 15.60 17.94
C GLU A 287 -8.76 16.71 16.89
N SER A 288 -7.72 17.55 16.86
CA SER A 288 -7.63 18.65 15.88
C SER A 288 -7.36 18.15 14.46
N GLN A 289 -6.59 17.06 14.33
CA GLN A 289 -6.24 16.47 13.03
C GLN A 289 -7.19 15.34 12.62
N GLN A 290 -7.99 14.81 13.56
CA GLN A 290 -8.81 13.62 13.36
C GLN A 290 -7.98 12.42 12.87
N GLN A 291 -6.75 12.31 13.37
CA GLN A 291 -5.75 11.34 12.93
C GLN A 291 -4.83 10.96 14.09
N TYR A 292 -4.22 9.79 13.99
CA TYR A 292 -3.14 9.35 14.87
C TYR A 292 -1.82 10.02 14.49
N VAL A 293 -1.17 10.65 15.47
CA VAL A 293 0.11 11.35 15.32
C VAL A 293 1.16 10.79 16.29
N PRO A 294 2.46 10.84 15.96
CA PRO A 294 3.53 10.40 16.87
C PRO A 294 3.55 11.04 18.25
#